data_AF-A0A9E3C559-F1
#
_entry.id   AF-A0A9E3C559-F1
#
_cell.length_a   1.000
_cell.length_b   1.000
_cell.length_c   1.000
_cell.angle_alpha   90.00
_cell.angle_beta   90.00
_cell.angle_gamma   90.00
#
_symmetry.space_group_name_H-M   'P 1'
#
loop_
_entity.id
_entity.type
_entity.pdbx_description
1 polymer ?
#
loop_
_entity_poly.entity_id
_entity_poly.type
_entity_poly.pdbx_seq_one_letter_code
_entity_poly.pdbx_strand_id
1 'polypeptide(L)'
;MAMTVTATSRGFDRVTATWVILGAAVISQLAWIDPLFVPMILIGPLVVGGVAAARGVARLPVAVMWFLAGIGMLIGDWVVNKEDQVFHLVLGVVMAGLSALAHWAVSAIRSRKRRA
;
A
#
# COMPACT_ATOMS: atom_id res chain seq x y z
N MET A 1 37.47 -18.11 -0.75
CA MET A 1 36.36 -18.24 0.22
C MET A 1 35.22 -17.35 -0.26
N ALA A 2 34.33 -17.89 -1.09
CA ALA A 2 33.23 -17.12 -1.70
C ALA A 2 32.03 -17.11 -0.73
N MET A 3 31.67 -15.94 -0.21
CA MET A 3 30.39 -15.78 0.49
C MET A 3 29.28 -15.80 -0.55
N THR A 4 28.63 -16.94 -0.70
CA THR A 4 27.35 -17.05 -1.39
C THR A 4 26.32 -16.27 -0.59
N VAL A 5 26.11 -15.01 -0.94
CA VAL A 5 24.99 -14.22 -0.42
C VAL A 5 23.73 -14.76 -1.08
N THR A 6 23.10 -15.74 -0.42
CA THR A 6 21.78 -16.25 -0.78
C THR A 6 20.78 -15.14 -0.52
N ALA A 7 20.61 -14.24 -1.49
CA ALA A 7 19.55 -13.24 -1.49
C ALA A 7 18.23 -14.01 -1.57
N THR A 8 17.62 -14.31 -0.42
CA THR A 8 16.30 -14.91 -0.37
C THR A 8 15.31 -13.94 -1.00
N SER A 9 14.91 -14.21 -2.24
CA SER A 9 13.77 -13.60 -2.90
C SER A 9 12.50 -14.04 -2.18
N ARG A 10 12.24 -13.50 -0.97
CA ARG A 10 10.91 -13.60 -0.33
C ARG A 10 9.96 -12.64 -1.05
N GLY A 11 9.82 -12.81 -2.36
CA GLY A 11 8.90 -12.06 -3.19
C GLY A 11 7.55 -12.74 -3.16
N PHE A 12 6.55 -12.05 -2.61
CA PHE A 12 5.12 -12.24 -2.90
C PHE A 12 4.66 -13.71 -2.88
N ASP A 13 4.72 -14.36 -1.72
CA ASP A 13 4.14 -15.70 -1.55
C ASP A 13 2.61 -15.67 -1.51
N ARG A 14 1.98 -16.85 -1.55
CA ARG A 14 0.51 -16.98 -1.52
C ARG A 14 -0.12 -16.30 -0.31
N VAL A 15 0.52 -16.39 0.86
CA VAL A 15 0.02 -15.79 2.11
C VAL A 15 0.05 -14.27 2.01
N THR A 16 1.14 -13.70 1.51
CA THR A 16 1.30 -12.27 1.24
C THR A 16 0.25 -11.80 0.23
N ALA A 17 0.04 -12.55 -0.86
CA ALA A 17 -0.98 -12.24 -1.84
C ALA A 17 -2.39 -12.24 -1.23
N THR A 18 -2.72 -13.23 -0.40
CA THR A 18 -3.99 -13.27 0.34
C THR A 18 -4.17 -12.03 1.21
N TRP A 19 -3.16 -11.65 1.99
CA TRP A 19 -3.25 -10.45 2.83
C TRP A 19 -3.38 -9.16 2.02
N VAL A 20 -2.69 -9.06 0.90
CA VAL A 20 -2.81 -7.93 -0.03
C VAL A 20 -4.23 -7.82 -0.58
N ILE A 21 -4.81 -8.93 -1.02
CA ILE A 21 -6.18 -8.95 -1.58
C ILE A 21 -7.22 -8.62 -0.51
N LEU A 22 -7.13 -9.26 0.67
CA LEU A 22 -8.07 -9.01 1.77
C LEU A 22 -7.97 -7.57 2.28
N GLY A 23 -6.74 -7.07 2.46
CA GLY A 23 -6.50 -5.69 2.85
C GLY A 23 -7.07 -4.70 1.84
N ALA A 24 -6.84 -4.94 0.54
CA ALA A 24 -7.38 -4.10 -0.53
C ALA A 24 -8.93 -4.08 -0.50
N ALA A 25 -9.57 -5.25 -0.34
CA ALA A 25 -11.02 -5.37 -0.29
C ALA A 25 -11.64 -4.66 0.92
N VAL A 26 -10.96 -4.65 2.07
CA VAL A 26 -11.41 -3.92 3.27
C VAL A 26 -11.23 -2.42 3.08
N ILE A 27 -10.06 -1.99 2.59
CA ILE A 27 -9.77 -0.57 2.38
C ILE A 27 -10.70 0.03 1.32
N SER A 28 -11.05 -0.73 0.27
CA SER A 28 -11.97 -0.24 -0.77
C SER A 28 -13.35 0.13 -0.21
N GLN A 29 -13.74 -0.41 0.95
CA GLN A 29 -15.02 -0.05 1.59
C GLN A 29 -15.05 1.37 2.13
N LEU A 30 -13.91 2.04 2.28
CA LEU A 30 -13.85 3.44 2.71
C LEU A 30 -14.59 4.39 1.76
N ALA A 31 -14.74 4.01 0.48
CA ALA A 31 -15.52 4.79 -0.49
C ALA A 31 -17.01 4.92 -0.12
N TRP A 32 -17.50 4.08 0.81
CA TRP A 32 -18.88 4.12 1.30
C TRP A 32 -19.03 4.88 2.62
N ILE A 33 -17.98 5.54 3.09
CA ILE A 33 -17.97 6.27 4.37
C ILE A 33 -17.47 7.71 4.13
N ASP A 34 -18.33 8.55 3.56
CA ASP A 34 -18.03 9.93 3.12
C ASP A 34 -17.18 10.76 4.10
N PRO A 35 -17.54 10.90 5.39
CA PRO A 35 -16.77 11.76 6.30
C PRO A 35 -15.37 11.22 6.61
N LEU A 36 -15.13 9.92 6.40
CA LEU A 36 -13.84 9.28 6.68
C LEU A 36 -13.01 9.04 5.42
N PHE A 37 -13.62 9.09 4.24
CA PHE A 37 -12.98 8.73 2.99
C PHE A 37 -11.69 9.50 2.75
N VAL A 38 -11.77 10.83 2.63
CA VAL A 38 -10.60 11.67 2.32
C VAL A 38 -9.53 11.63 3.42
N PRO A 39 -9.86 11.73 4.74
CA PRO A 39 -8.84 11.60 5.77
C PRO A 39 -8.11 10.25 5.73
N MET A 40 -8.85 9.14 5.60
CA MET A 40 -8.26 7.80 5.70
C MET A 40 -7.50 7.39 4.46
N ILE A 41 -7.95 7.80 3.27
CA ILE A 41 -7.28 7.48 2.00
C ILE A 41 -5.92 8.18 1.87
N LEU A 42 -5.74 9.32 2.53
CA LEU A 42 -4.48 10.08 2.51
C LEU A 42 -3.54 9.67 3.66
N ILE A 43 -4.07 9.48 4.87
CA ILE A 43 -3.27 9.16 6.06
C ILE A 43 -2.93 7.67 6.11
N GLY A 44 -3.87 6.81 5.76
CA GLY A 44 -3.74 5.35 5.83
C GLY A 44 -2.49 4.83 5.09
N PRO A 45 -2.26 5.17 3.81
CA PRO A 45 -1.09 4.72 3.08
C PRO A 45 0.22 5.14 3.72
N LEU A 46 0.29 6.38 4.24
CA LEU A 46 1.47 6.90 4.93
C LEU A 46 1.77 6.08 6.19
N VAL A 47 0.75 5.85 7.03
CA VAL A 47 0.88 5.10 8.28
C VAL A 47 1.29 3.65 7.99
N VAL A 48 0.57 2.97 7.10
CA VAL A 48 0.84 1.55 6.81
C VAL A 48 2.20 1.37 6.14
N GLY A 49 2.57 2.24 5.19
CA GLY A 49 3.89 2.22 4.55
C GLY A 49 5.02 2.42 5.57
N GLY A 50 4.88 3.39 6.46
CA GLY A 50 5.85 3.65 7.53
C GLY A 50 5.95 2.49 8.53
N VAL A 51 4.82 1.94 8.98
CA VAL A 51 4.78 0.78 9.88
C VAL A 51 5.42 -0.45 9.22
N ALA A 52 5.13 -0.69 7.94
CA ALA A 52 5.74 -1.79 7.19
C ALA A 52 7.27 -1.66 7.15
N ALA A 53 7.79 -0.46 6.87
CA ALA A 53 9.22 -0.19 6.92
C ALA A 53 9.80 -0.39 8.33
N ALA A 54 9.11 0.06 9.39
CA ALA A 54 9.53 -0.15 10.77
C ALA A 54 9.61 -1.65 11.14
N ARG A 55 8.67 -2.44 10.63
CA ARG A 55 8.60 -3.91 10.85
C ARG A 55 9.47 -4.73 9.91
N GLY A 56 10.16 -4.11 8.95
CA GLY A 56 10.98 -4.82 7.96
C GLY A 56 10.15 -5.60 6.93
N VAL A 57 8.87 -5.24 6.76
CA VAL A 57 8.00 -5.79 5.72
C VAL A 57 8.38 -5.17 4.37
N ALA A 58 8.30 -5.98 3.31
CA ALA A 58 8.62 -5.53 1.96
C ALA A 58 7.70 -4.39 1.50
N ARG A 59 8.27 -3.43 0.76
CA ARG A 59 7.54 -2.25 0.25
C ARG A 59 6.45 -2.61 -0.76
N LEU A 60 6.77 -3.52 -1.68
CA LEU A 60 5.96 -3.78 -2.86
C LEU A 60 4.55 -4.32 -2.51
N PRO A 61 4.37 -5.33 -1.64
CA PRO A 61 3.04 -5.81 -1.26
C PRO A 61 2.14 -4.71 -0.71
N VAL A 62 2.68 -3.83 0.13
CA VAL A 62 1.91 -2.75 0.75
C VAL A 62 1.47 -1.72 -0.29
N ALA A 63 2.36 -1.30 -1.18
CA ALA A 63 2.01 -0.38 -2.27
C ALA A 63 0.96 -0.99 -3.22
N VAL A 64 1.10 -2.28 -3.57
CA VAL A 64 0.12 -3.00 -4.41
C VAL A 64 -1.24 -3.10 -3.73
N MET A 65 -1.29 -3.37 -2.42
CA MET A 65 -2.54 -3.41 -1.65
C MET A 65 -3.32 -2.09 -1.76
N TRP A 66 -2.63 -0.95 -1.60
CA TRP A 66 -3.26 0.37 -1.71
C TRP A 66 -3.69 0.69 -3.15
N PHE A 67 -2.91 0.30 -4.16
CA PHE A 67 -3.32 0.43 -5.55
C PHE A 67 -4.60 -0.38 -5.83
N LEU A 68 -4.62 -1.66 -5.42
CA LEU A 68 -5.77 -2.54 -5.59
C LEU A 68 -7.01 -2.06 -4.83
N ALA A 69 -6.83 -1.40 -3.68
CA ALA A 69 -7.94 -0.77 -2.98
C ALA A 69 -8.60 0.33 -3.85
N GLY A 70 -7.79 1.16 -4.51
CA GLY A 70 -8.30 2.17 -5.46
C GLY A 70 -9.01 1.55 -6.66
N ILE A 71 -8.51 0.41 -7.17
CA ILE A 71 -9.20 -0.36 -8.22
C ILE A 71 -10.53 -0.93 -7.70
N GLY A 72 -10.58 -1.40 -6.45
CA GLY A 72 -11.83 -1.85 -5.82
C GLY A 72 -12.86 -0.73 -5.70
N MET A 73 -12.43 0.49 -5.36
CA MET A 73 -13.29 1.68 -5.33
C MET A 73 -13.79 2.03 -6.73
N LEU A 74 -12.90 2.03 -7.72
CA LEU A 74 -13.24 2.24 -9.14
C LEU A 74 -14.31 1.24 -9.61
N ILE A 75 -14.13 -0.04 -9.31
CA ILE A 75 -15.10 -1.07 -9.70
C ILE A 75 -16.44 -0.82 -9.00
N GLY A 76 -16.43 -0.54 -7.70
CA GLY A 76 -17.65 -0.25 -6.93
C GLY A 76 -18.41 0.94 -7.51
N ASP A 77 -17.71 2.03 -7.75
CA ASP A 77 -18.29 3.26 -8.29
C ASP A 77 -18.79 3.08 -9.72
N TRP A 78 -18.02 2.41 -10.58
CA TRP A 78 -18.45 2.11 -11.95
C TRP A 78 -19.71 1.23 -11.98
N VAL A 79 -19.80 0.24 -11.09
CA VAL A 79 -20.96 -0.67 -11.05
C VAL A 79 -22.21 0.01 -10.46
N VAL A 80 -22.04 0.85 -9.43
CA VAL A 80 -23.17 1.39 -8.65
C VAL A 80 -23.57 2.80 -9.10
N ASN A 81 -22.61 3.72 -9.20
CA ASN A 81 -22.88 5.15 -9.41
C ASN A 81 -22.66 5.59 -10.86
N LYS A 82 -21.77 4.90 -11.61
CA LYS A 82 -21.34 5.25 -12.98
C LYS A 82 -20.70 6.65 -13.09
N GLU A 83 -20.04 7.11 -12.03
CA GLU A 83 -19.38 8.41 -11.97
C GLU A 83 -17.84 8.26 -11.99
N ASP A 84 -17.14 9.38 -12.06
CA ASP A 84 -15.74 9.65 -11.66
C ASP A 84 -14.68 8.51 -11.71
N GLN A 85 -14.70 7.68 -12.75
CA GLN A 85 -13.76 6.57 -12.95
C GLN A 85 -12.28 7.02 -12.91
N VAL A 86 -11.99 8.19 -13.50
CA VAL A 86 -10.62 8.73 -13.54
C VAL A 86 -10.15 9.10 -12.13
N PHE A 87 -11.04 9.60 -11.27
CA PHE A 87 -10.69 9.97 -9.91
C PHE A 87 -10.20 8.76 -9.12
N HIS A 88 -10.93 7.64 -9.12
CA HIS A 88 -10.52 6.44 -8.37
C HIS A 88 -9.27 5.78 -8.94
N LEU A 89 -9.07 5.82 -10.26
CA LEU A 89 -7.84 5.34 -10.86
C LEU A 89 -6.61 6.16 -10.41
N VAL A 90 -6.70 7.49 -10.50
CA VAL A 90 -5.65 8.40 -10.05
C VAL A 90 -5.41 8.23 -8.55
N LEU A 91 -6.48 8.11 -7.77
CA LEU A 91 -6.42 7.88 -6.33
C LEU A 91 -5.66 6.60 -5.98
N GLY A 92 -5.89 5.51 -6.72
CA GLY A 92 -5.12 4.26 -6.58
C GLY A 92 -3.62 4.47 -6.72
N VAL A 93 -3.19 5.22 -7.74
CA VAL A 93 -1.78 5.56 -7.96
C VAL A 93 -1.23 6.44 -6.83
N VAL A 94 -1.98 7.47 -6.42
CA VAL A 94 -1.60 8.37 -5.33
C VAL A 94 -1.38 7.60 -4.04
N MET A 95 -2.32 6.74 -3.63
CA MET A 95 -2.20 5.94 -2.41
C MET A 95 -0.98 5.01 -2.43
N ALA A 96 -0.76 4.32 -3.55
CA ALA A 96 0.41 3.46 -3.72
C ALA A 96 1.72 4.26 -3.59
N GLY A 97 1.76 5.44 -4.20
CA GLY A 97 2.87 6.40 -4.10
C GLY A 97 3.12 6.86 -2.67
N LEU A 98 2.08 7.28 -1.94
CA LEU A 98 2.16 7.70 -0.54
C LEU A 98 2.72 6.58 0.35
N SER A 99 2.20 5.36 0.19
CA SER A 99 2.69 4.18 0.93
C SER A 99 4.17 3.90 0.63
N ALA A 100 4.55 3.92 -0.65
CA ALA A 100 5.94 3.67 -1.06
C ALA A 100 6.90 4.77 -0.54
N LEU A 101 6.45 6.03 -0.55
CA LEU A 101 7.19 7.18 -0.05
C LEU A 101 7.43 7.09 1.46
N ALA A 102 6.37 6.83 2.23
CA ALA A 102 6.49 6.68 3.69
C ALA A 102 7.38 5.50 4.08
N HIS A 103 7.25 4.38 3.37
CA HIS A 103 8.12 3.21 3.57
C HIS A 103 9.60 3.57 3.34
N TRP A 104 9.90 4.26 2.23
CA TRP A 104 11.25 4.70 1.91
C TRP A 104 11.80 5.66 2.97
N ALA A 105 11.03 6.67 3.38
CA ALA A 105 11.47 7.66 4.35
C ALA A 105 11.85 7.02 5.70
N VAL A 106 11.00 6.13 6.22
CA VAL A 106 11.27 5.40 7.47
C VAL A 106 12.48 4.48 7.32
N SER A 107 12.59 3.77 6.19
CA SER A 107 13.74 2.89 5.90
C SER A 107 15.06 3.67 5.85
N ALA A 108 15.07 4.85 5.24
CA ALA A 108 16.23 5.73 5.17
C ALA A 108 16.67 6.23 6.55
N ILE A 109 15.72 6.66 7.39
CA ILE A 109 15.99 7.08 8.78
C ILE A 109 16.62 5.94 9.59
N ARG A 110 16.06 4.72 9.49
CA ARG A 110 16.58 3.54 10.20
C ARG A 110 17.99 3.18 9.73
N SER A 111 18.26 3.29 8.43
CA SER A 111 19.57 2.98 7.86
C SER A 111 20.65 3.96 8.33
N ARG A 112 20.31 5.24 8.51
CA ARG A 112 21.21 6.25 9.09
C ARG A 112 21.51 5.96 10.57
N LYS A 113 20.49 5.63 11.37
CA LYS A 113 20.66 5.29 12.81
C LYS A 113 21.53 4.06 13.06
N ARG A 114 21.65 3.14 12.10
CA ARG A 114 22.52 1.95 12.21
C ARG A 114 23.98 2.23 11.88
N ARG A 115 24.28 3.37 11.26
CA ARG A 115 25.64 3.77 10.83
C ARG A 115 26.30 4.77 11.79
N ALA A 116 25.51 5.38 12.67
CA ALA A 116 25.99 6.24 13.75
C ALA A 116 26.20 5.40 15.00
#